data_AF-A0A976J6F3-F1
#
_entry.id   AF-A0A976J6F3-F1
#
_cell.length_a   1.000
_cell.length_b   1.000
_cell.length_c   1.000
_cell.angle_alpha   90.00
_cell.angle_beta   90.00
_cell.angle_gamma   90.00
#
_symmetry.space_group_name_H-M   'P 1'
#
loop_
_entity.id
_entity.type
_entity.pdbx_description
1 polymer ?
#
loop_
_entity_poly.entity_id
_entity_poly.type
_entity_poly.pdbx_seq_one_letter_code
_entity_poly.pdbx_strand_id
1 'polypeptide(L)'
;MSDTIYALSSGRPPAGIAVIRISGPHSLAILDLFTGDVKRGDPRRAHLRNLFDPANGDLLDQALILFFPGPASVTGEDLVEWHCHGGQAIVRAVLAALAGQGIGRGGRFTLREAQPGEFTRRAFENGRIDLNEAEGLADLLAAETETQRRAALLMADGHFSRRLDEWRSRLLICSAQVESLLDFSDEDDVPESGADVALAEAMGALRADMIAQLAAPSAERLRDGIHLVLAGPPNAGKSTLLNALAGREAAIVSDIAGTTRDRIEVPVSLGGIAFVLTDTAGLAEDSKDHVELIGIGRARQAMEHADILLWLGGPSECPRADAICVAAQKDRSGWSRPVGADIALSAVTGENMDVLVDAILARAQAYIPGEGAFALHQRQRDAVAAMADELDRACVEADLLIVAEHLREARGAMDRLIGRAGVEDMLDNLFGRFCIGK
;
A
#
# COMPACT_ATOMS: atom_id res chain seq x y z
N MET A 1 -20.59 2.26 19.83
CA MET A 1 -19.84 1.03 20.12
C MET A 1 -19.66 0.91 21.63
N SER A 2 -19.89 -0.26 22.23
CA SER A 2 -19.96 -0.40 23.71
C SER A 2 -19.04 -1.48 24.30
N ASP A 3 -18.19 -2.10 23.50
CA ASP A 3 -17.24 -3.12 23.94
C ASP A 3 -15.80 -2.58 23.96
N THR A 4 -14.97 -3.17 24.81
CA THR A 4 -13.53 -2.93 24.87
C THR A 4 -12.82 -4.10 24.18
N ILE A 5 -11.81 -3.79 23.38
CA ILE A 5 -11.01 -4.78 22.66
C ILE A 5 -9.57 -4.81 23.15
N TYR A 6 -8.92 -5.96 23.04
CA TYR A 6 -7.50 -6.11 23.28
C TYR A 6 -6.83 -7.00 22.25
N ALA A 7 -5.55 -6.77 22.00
CA ALA A 7 -4.73 -7.66 21.17
C ALA A 7 -3.22 -7.43 21.41
N LEU A 8 -2.41 -8.38 20.95
CA LEU A 8 -0.98 -8.17 20.76
C LEU A 8 -0.75 -7.28 19.53
N SER A 9 -0.20 -6.08 19.73
CA SER A 9 0.07 -5.07 18.70
C SER A 9 1.50 -5.06 18.17
N SER A 10 2.42 -5.79 18.80
CA SER A 10 3.79 -5.97 18.34
C SER A 10 3.92 -7.14 17.36
N GLY A 11 5.11 -7.30 16.76
CA GLY A 11 5.46 -8.47 15.94
C GLY A 11 5.37 -9.80 16.70
N ARG A 12 5.46 -10.91 15.95
CA ARG A 12 5.36 -12.27 16.51
C ARG A 12 6.48 -12.54 17.51
N PRO A 13 6.17 -12.99 18.74
CA PRO A 13 7.18 -13.41 19.71
C PRO A 13 7.98 -14.66 19.26
N PRO A 14 9.25 -14.84 19.70
CA PRO A 14 9.93 -14.07 20.73
C PRO A 14 10.44 -12.71 20.24
N ALA A 15 10.33 -11.70 21.10
CA ALA A 15 10.84 -10.35 20.87
C ALA A 15 11.37 -9.75 22.18
N GLY A 16 12.15 -8.68 22.12
CA GLY A 16 12.58 -7.96 23.33
C GLY A 16 11.38 -7.39 24.11
N ILE A 17 10.39 -6.85 23.40
CA ILE A 17 9.19 -6.23 23.97
C ILE A 17 7.96 -6.73 23.20
N ALA A 18 6.89 -7.03 23.92
CA ALA A 18 5.55 -7.24 23.37
C ALA A 18 4.64 -6.10 23.81
N VAL A 19 3.95 -5.47 22.86
CA VAL A 19 2.98 -4.41 23.14
C VAL A 19 1.58 -5.00 23.09
N ILE A 20 0.86 -4.99 24.21
CA ILE A 20 -0.54 -5.39 24.27
C ILE A 20 -1.38 -4.12 24.37
N ARG A 21 -2.26 -3.92 23.40
CA ARG A 21 -3.11 -2.73 23.31
C ARG A 21 -4.53 -3.07 23.73
N ILE A 22 -5.16 -2.17 24.47
CA ILE A 22 -6.55 -2.28 24.94
C ILE A 22 -7.27 -0.97 24.62
N SER A 23 -8.37 -1.00 23.86
CA SER A 23 -9.14 0.19 23.46
C SER A 23 -10.62 0.02 23.79
N GLY A 24 -11.24 1.06 24.34
CA GLY A 24 -12.67 1.11 24.61
C GLY A 24 -12.99 1.61 26.02
N PRO A 25 -14.29 1.68 26.38
CA PRO A 25 -14.76 2.34 27.59
C PRO A 25 -14.26 1.74 28.92
N HIS A 26 -13.77 0.50 28.91
CA HIS A 26 -13.26 -0.17 30.11
C HIS A 26 -11.73 -0.27 30.15
N SER A 27 -10.99 0.27 29.18
CA SER A 27 -9.53 0.12 29.08
C SER A 27 -8.80 0.60 30.34
N LEU A 28 -9.20 1.75 30.89
CA LEU A 28 -8.62 2.29 32.13
C LEU A 28 -8.99 1.49 33.37
N ALA A 29 -10.22 0.96 33.45
CA ALA A 29 -10.65 0.13 34.57
C ALA A 29 -9.95 -1.24 34.56
N ILE A 30 -9.68 -1.78 33.37
CA ILE A 30 -8.88 -3.00 33.20
C ILE A 30 -7.44 -2.74 33.63
N LEU A 31 -6.86 -1.59 33.27
CA LEU A 31 -5.53 -1.21 33.73
C LEU A 31 -5.45 -1.22 35.26
N ASP A 32 -6.34 -0.50 35.94
CA ASP A 32 -6.36 -0.44 37.39
C ASP A 32 -6.49 -1.83 38.03
N LEU A 33 -7.33 -2.71 37.45
CA LEU A 33 -7.53 -4.06 37.95
C LEU A 33 -6.24 -4.90 37.92
N PHE A 34 -5.44 -4.79 36.87
CA PHE A 34 -4.20 -5.56 36.70
C PHE A 34 -3.01 -4.95 37.45
N THR A 35 -3.02 -3.65 37.73
CA THR A 35 -1.96 -2.98 38.50
C THR A 35 -2.27 -2.84 39.99
N GLY A 36 -3.50 -3.14 40.41
CA GLY A 36 -3.99 -2.91 41.78
C GLY A 36 -4.19 -1.42 42.11
N ASP A 37 -4.21 -1.08 43.40
CA ASP A 37 -4.46 0.28 43.92
C ASP A 37 -3.34 1.31 43.63
N VAL A 38 -2.35 0.95 42.82
CA VAL A 38 -1.26 1.86 42.45
C VAL A 38 -1.79 2.88 41.43
N LYS A 39 -1.57 4.18 41.68
CA LYS A 39 -1.94 5.22 40.72
C LYS A 39 -1.38 4.89 39.33
N ARG A 40 -2.27 4.78 38.34
CA ARG A 40 -1.94 4.56 36.91
C ARG A 40 -0.92 5.54 36.34
N GLY A 41 -0.81 6.73 36.94
CA GLY A 41 0.12 7.79 36.55
C GLY A 41 -0.55 8.87 35.69
N ASP A 42 0.27 9.63 34.97
CA ASP A 42 -0.20 10.72 34.09
C ASP A 42 -0.46 10.18 32.67
N PRO A 43 -1.45 10.74 31.94
CA PRO A 43 -1.69 10.41 30.54
C PRO A 43 -0.42 10.57 29.68
N ARG A 44 -0.19 9.65 28.74
CA ARG A 44 0.93 9.66 27.78
C ARG A 44 2.33 9.71 28.41
N ARG A 45 2.46 9.30 29.68
CA ARG A 45 3.75 9.11 30.34
C ARG A 45 3.93 7.63 30.66
N ALA A 46 5.13 7.12 30.38
CA ALA A 46 5.45 5.73 30.66
C ALA A 46 5.64 5.54 32.17
N HIS A 47 4.96 4.54 32.72
CA HIS A 47 5.07 4.18 34.13
C HIS A 47 5.36 2.69 34.28
N LEU A 48 6.42 2.34 35.02
CA LEU A 48 6.74 0.95 35.33
C LEU A 48 5.75 0.41 36.38
N ARG A 49 5.08 -0.70 36.07
CA ARG A 49 4.11 -1.35 36.96
C ARG A 49 4.26 -2.86 36.88
N ASN A 50 3.92 -3.52 37.98
CA ASN A 50 3.74 -4.97 37.99
C ASN A 50 2.30 -5.26 37.53
N LEU A 51 2.15 -6.22 36.63
CA LEU A 51 0.88 -6.75 36.17
C LEU A 51 0.59 -8.05 36.92
N PHE A 52 -0.56 -8.13 37.56
CA PHE A 52 -1.02 -9.31 38.29
C PHE A 52 -2.26 -9.91 37.62
N ASP A 53 -2.39 -11.23 37.66
CA ASP A 53 -3.60 -11.91 37.25
C ASP A 53 -4.69 -11.70 38.32
N PRO A 54 -5.82 -11.04 37.98
CA PRO A 54 -6.87 -10.75 38.96
C PRO A 54 -7.58 -11.98 39.53
N ALA A 55 -7.43 -13.17 38.92
CA ALA A 55 -8.10 -14.39 39.35
C ALA A 55 -7.38 -15.11 40.51
N ASN A 56 -6.05 -15.11 40.50
CA ASN A 56 -5.21 -15.84 41.47
C ASN A 56 -4.19 -14.94 42.20
N GLY A 57 -3.94 -13.72 41.71
CA GLY A 57 -2.95 -12.78 42.25
C GLY A 57 -1.51 -13.03 41.79
N ASP A 58 -1.28 -13.94 40.84
CA ASP A 58 0.05 -14.27 40.35
C ASP A 58 0.65 -13.09 39.56
N LEU A 59 1.97 -12.86 39.73
CA LEU A 59 2.70 -11.88 38.93
C LEU A 59 2.80 -12.37 37.49
N LEU A 60 2.21 -11.64 36.55
CA LEU A 60 2.28 -11.91 35.12
C LEU A 60 3.57 -11.37 34.51
N ASP A 61 3.88 -10.09 34.78
CA ASP A 61 5.08 -9.43 34.29
C ASP A 61 5.33 -8.09 35.03
N GLN A 62 6.51 -7.51 34.84
CA GLN A 62 6.78 -6.10 35.11
C GLN A 62 6.86 -5.34 33.77
N ALA A 63 5.90 -4.46 33.52
CA ALA A 63 5.69 -3.82 32.22
C ALA A 63 5.74 -2.28 32.33
N LEU A 64 6.10 -1.62 31.23
CA LEU A 64 5.83 -0.19 31.08
C LEU A 64 4.39 0.00 30.61
N ILE A 65 3.66 0.88 31.27
CA ILE A 65 2.27 1.20 30.97
C ILE A 65 2.18 2.61 30.42
N LEU A 66 1.44 2.77 29.33
CA LEU A 66 1.01 4.06 28.80
C LEU A 66 -0.51 4.04 28.65
N PHE A 67 -1.17 5.17 28.90
CA PHE A 67 -2.57 5.34 28.58
C PHE A 67 -2.85 6.67 27.89
N PHE A 68 -3.86 6.65 27.04
CA PHE A 68 -4.24 7.70 26.11
C PHE A 68 -5.73 7.95 26.29
N PRO A 69 -6.13 9.02 26.99
CA PRO A 69 -7.52 9.43 27.08
C PRO A 69 -8.08 9.76 25.69
N GLY A 70 -9.30 9.29 25.40
CA GLY A 70 -10.06 9.72 24.23
C GLY A 70 -10.38 11.23 24.31
N PRO A 71 -10.58 11.92 23.17
CA PRO A 71 -10.52 11.42 21.79
C PRO A 71 -9.11 11.39 21.21
N ALA A 72 -8.09 11.72 22.00
CA ALA A 72 -6.74 11.95 21.51
C ALA A 72 -5.88 10.67 21.59
N SER A 73 -6.42 9.57 21.06
CA SER A 73 -5.78 8.27 20.91
C SER A 73 -5.84 7.81 19.44
N VAL A 74 -5.21 6.67 19.13
CA VAL A 74 -5.24 6.09 17.78
C VAL A 74 -6.67 5.74 17.35
N THR A 75 -7.44 5.11 18.24
CA THR A 75 -8.82 4.71 17.96
C THR A 75 -9.83 5.82 18.16
N GLY A 76 -9.47 6.90 18.86
CA GLY A 76 -10.42 7.92 19.33
C GLY A 76 -11.12 7.56 20.65
N GLU A 77 -10.85 6.38 21.21
CA GLU A 77 -11.37 5.93 22.51
C GLU A 77 -10.30 6.02 23.60
N ASP A 78 -10.66 5.76 24.85
CA ASP A 78 -9.66 5.51 25.88
C ASP A 78 -8.84 4.26 25.51
N LEU A 79 -7.51 4.41 25.47
CA LEU A 79 -6.59 3.37 25.04
C LEU A 79 -5.45 3.19 26.05
N VAL A 80 -5.07 1.94 26.30
CA VAL A 80 -3.94 1.57 27.15
C VAL A 80 -2.99 0.67 26.36
N GLU A 81 -1.69 0.87 26.55
CA GLU A 81 -0.64 0.01 26.03
C GLU A 81 0.20 -0.56 27.17
N TRP A 82 0.35 -1.88 27.17
CA TRP A 82 1.22 -2.63 28.09
C TRP A 82 2.43 -3.12 27.32
N HIS A 83 3.61 -2.62 27.69
CA HIS A 83 4.89 -2.96 27.08
C HIS A 83 5.54 -4.02 27.98
N CYS A 84 5.18 -5.27 27.71
CA CYS A 84 5.64 -6.45 28.44
C CYS A 84 6.93 -7.01 27.82
N HIS A 85 7.59 -7.92 28.51
CA HIS A 85 8.63 -8.75 27.91
C HIS A 85 8.03 -9.61 26.78
N GLY A 86 8.72 -9.67 25.63
CA GLY A 86 8.22 -10.37 24.44
C GLY A 86 8.38 -11.89 24.46
N GLY A 87 8.27 -12.54 25.62
CA GLY A 87 8.28 -13.99 25.75
C GLY A 87 6.92 -14.60 25.40
N GLN A 88 6.88 -15.70 24.63
CA GLN A 88 5.62 -16.36 24.24
C GLN A 88 4.75 -16.76 25.45
N ALA A 89 5.37 -17.23 26.53
CA ALA A 89 4.66 -17.60 27.75
C ALA A 89 4.01 -16.38 28.44
N ILE A 90 4.73 -15.26 28.51
CA ILE A 90 4.25 -14.01 29.12
C ILE A 90 3.08 -13.45 28.33
N VAL A 91 3.22 -13.33 27.01
CA VAL A 91 2.15 -12.84 26.14
C VAL A 91 0.89 -13.72 26.26
N ARG A 92 1.06 -15.06 26.25
CA ARG A 92 -0.07 -15.98 26.42
C ARG A 92 -0.73 -15.84 27.80
N ALA A 93 0.05 -15.70 28.86
CA ALA A 93 -0.47 -15.54 30.22
C ALA A 93 -1.27 -14.23 30.36
N VAL A 94 -0.74 -13.11 29.86
CA VAL A 94 -1.41 -11.81 29.91
C VAL A 94 -2.70 -11.81 29.07
N LEU A 95 -2.66 -12.34 27.84
CA LEU A 95 -3.86 -12.43 27.00
C LEU A 95 -4.92 -13.36 27.60
N ALA A 96 -4.52 -14.48 28.22
CA ALA A 96 -5.45 -15.38 28.91
C ALA A 96 -6.11 -14.71 30.13
N ALA A 97 -5.34 -13.96 30.91
CA ALA A 97 -5.86 -13.20 32.05
C ALA A 97 -6.84 -12.11 31.60
N LEU A 98 -6.54 -11.40 30.50
CA LEU A 98 -7.47 -10.44 29.87
C LEU A 98 -8.75 -11.13 29.41
N ALA A 99 -8.64 -12.27 28.72
CA ALA A 99 -9.80 -13.04 28.27
C ALA A 99 -10.72 -13.44 29.44
N GLY A 100 -10.14 -13.78 30.59
CA GLY A 100 -10.88 -14.11 31.81
C GLY A 100 -11.72 -12.95 32.38
N GLN A 101 -11.43 -11.70 32.02
CA GLN A 101 -12.20 -10.54 32.48
C GLN A 101 -13.42 -10.19 31.61
N GLY A 102 -13.63 -10.90 30.49
CA GLY A 102 -14.81 -10.75 29.64
C GLY A 102 -16.07 -11.34 30.27
N ILE A 103 -17.21 -10.63 30.20
CA ILE A 103 -18.51 -11.10 30.72
C ILE A 103 -18.90 -12.47 30.17
N GLY A 104 -18.62 -12.75 28.89
CA GLY A 104 -18.86 -14.06 28.27
C GLY A 104 -18.07 -15.22 28.88
N ARG A 105 -17.08 -14.94 29.73
CA ARG A 105 -16.29 -15.90 30.51
C ARG A 105 -16.47 -15.77 32.02
N GLY A 106 -17.51 -15.06 32.47
CA GLY A 106 -17.79 -14.80 33.89
C GLY A 106 -17.02 -13.62 34.50
N GLY A 107 -16.39 -12.80 33.66
CA GLY A 107 -15.64 -11.61 34.05
C GLY A 107 -16.49 -10.35 34.24
N ARG A 108 -15.81 -9.21 34.42
CA ARG A 108 -16.41 -7.93 34.86
C ARG A 108 -16.75 -6.96 33.73
N PHE A 109 -16.15 -7.13 32.56
CA PHE A 109 -16.19 -6.13 31.49
C PHE A 109 -16.73 -6.71 30.18
N THR A 110 -17.38 -5.87 29.37
CA THR A 110 -17.63 -6.19 27.96
C THR A 110 -16.30 -6.11 27.21
N LEU A 111 -15.52 -7.19 27.30
CA LEU A 111 -14.14 -7.29 26.82
C LEU A 111 -13.99 -8.51 25.91
N ARG A 112 -13.35 -8.32 24.76
CA ARG A 112 -13.04 -9.40 23.82
C ARG A 112 -11.73 -9.14 23.07
N GLU A 113 -11.22 -10.17 22.42
CA GLU A 113 -10.09 -10.02 21.52
C GLU A 113 -10.50 -9.19 20.29
N ALA A 114 -9.58 -8.34 19.81
CA ALA A 114 -9.80 -7.53 18.62
C ALA A 114 -9.82 -8.42 17.36
N GLN A 115 -10.68 -8.06 16.41
CA GLN A 115 -10.64 -8.62 15.07
C GLN A 115 -9.48 -8.03 14.25
N PRO A 116 -9.05 -8.68 13.15
CA PRO A 116 -8.12 -8.09 12.19
C PRO A 116 -8.54 -6.67 11.79
N GLY A 117 -7.62 -5.71 11.90
CA GLY A 117 -7.85 -4.31 11.53
C GLY A 117 -8.82 -3.51 12.40
N GLU A 118 -9.34 -4.08 13.49
CA GLU A 118 -10.41 -3.44 14.25
C GLU A 118 -9.99 -2.12 14.92
N PHE A 119 -8.73 -2.00 15.34
CA PHE A 119 -8.22 -0.72 15.88
C PHE A 119 -8.26 0.39 14.81
N THR A 120 -7.86 0.07 13.59
CA THR A 120 -7.89 1.00 12.45
C THR A 120 -9.34 1.31 12.03
N ARG A 121 -10.24 0.30 12.05
CA ARG A 121 -11.68 0.50 11.81
C ARG A 121 -12.30 1.48 12.81
N ARG A 122 -12.02 1.31 14.10
CA ARG A 122 -12.51 2.24 15.14
C ARG A 122 -11.94 3.64 14.97
N ALA A 123 -10.68 3.75 14.54
CA ALA A 123 -10.07 5.04 14.22
C ALA A 123 -10.84 5.76 13.09
N PHE A 124 -11.23 5.02 12.04
CA PHE A 124 -12.07 5.54 10.95
C PHE A 124 -13.46 5.95 11.43
N GLU A 125 -14.16 5.08 12.17
CA GLU A 125 -15.52 5.35 12.67
C GLU A 125 -15.58 6.54 13.64
N ASN A 126 -14.51 6.78 14.40
CA ASN A 126 -14.36 7.93 15.30
C ASN A 126 -13.76 9.17 14.60
N GLY A 127 -13.57 9.14 13.28
CA GLY A 127 -13.06 10.26 12.48
C GLY A 127 -11.62 10.66 12.81
N ARG A 128 -10.81 9.72 13.30
CA ARG A 128 -9.36 9.92 13.55
C ARG A 128 -8.55 9.84 12.26
N ILE A 129 -9.01 9.01 11.33
CA ILE A 129 -8.45 8.83 9.99
C ILE A 129 -9.60 8.69 9.00
N ASP A 130 -9.38 9.02 7.73
CA ASP A 130 -10.29 8.67 6.64
C ASP A 130 -9.93 7.33 5.97
N LEU A 131 -10.76 6.92 5.00
CA LEU A 131 -10.60 5.65 4.30
C LEU A 131 -9.30 5.58 3.47
N ASN A 132 -8.88 6.71 2.90
CA ASN A 132 -7.68 6.77 2.06
C ASN A 132 -6.42 6.73 2.94
N GLU A 133 -6.46 7.39 4.10
CA GLU A 133 -5.40 7.31 5.12
C GLU A 133 -5.27 5.89 5.68
N ALA A 134 -6.39 5.18 5.87
CA ALA A 134 -6.38 3.78 6.28
C ALA A 134 -5.72 2.87 5.24
N GLU A 135 -6.03 3.04 3.95
CA GLU A 135 -5.36 2.32 2.85
C GLU A 135 -3.85 2.64 2.80
N GLY A 136 -3.47 3.91 2.95
CA GLY A 136 -2.07 4.32 3.03
C GLY A 136 -1.32 3.73 4.22
N LEU A 137 -1.97 3.61 5.38
CA LEU A 137 -1.41 2.94 6.56
C LEU A 137 -1.18 1.45 6.31
N ALA A 138 -2.09 0.77 5.60
CA ALA A 138 -1.93 -0.64 5.22
C ALA A 138 -0.67 -0.83 4.37
N ASP A 139 -0.51 0.01 3.34
CA ASP A 139 0.65 -0.02 2.46
C ASP A 139 1.95 0.30 3.22
N LEU A 140 1.91 1.24 4.17
CA LEU A 140 3.07 1.60 4.96
C LEU A 140 3.56 0.44 5.83
N LEU A 141 2.64 -0.34 6.38
CA LEU A 141 2.94 -1.53 7.18
C LEU A 141 3.43 -2.70 6.33
N ALA A 142 3.02 -2.74 5.06
CA ALA A 142 3.41 -3.77 4.09
C ALA A 142 4.63 -3.37 3.23
N ALA A 143 5.11 -2.13 3.33
CA ALA A 143 6.20 -1.62 2.51
C ALA A 143 7.51 -2.36 2.79
N GLU A 144 8.10 -2.90 1.73
CA GLU A 144 9.37 -3.64 1.75
C GLU A 144 10.52 -2.81 1.15
N THR A 145 10.19 -1.73 0.43
CA THR A 145 11.15 -0.84 -0.23
C THR A 145 10.95 0.62 0.16
N GLU A 146 12.00 1.41 0.03
CA GLU A 146 11.97 2.84 0.38
C GLU A 146 10.97 3.63 -0.47
N THR A 147 10.84 3.26 -1.75
CA THR A 147 9.87 3.88 -2.66
C THR A 147 8.43 3.61 -2.21
N GLN A 148 8.10 2.36 -1.87
CA GLN A 148 6.79 2.00 -1.31
C GLN A 148 6.53 2.76 -0.01
N ARG A 149 7.51 2.81 0.90
CA ARG A 149 7.39 3.50 2.20
C ARG A 149 7.10 5.00 2.01
N ARG A 150 7.81 5.67 1.11
CA ARG A 150 7.60 7.10 0.83
C ARG A 150 6.22 7.39 0.24
N ALA A 151 5.78 6.58 -0.72
CA ALA A 151 4.45 6.73 -1.33
C ALA A 151 3.33 6.50 -0.30
N ALA A 152 3.46 5.44 0.51
CA ALA A 152 2.49 5.10 1.54
C ALA A 152 2.43 6.15 2.66
N LEU A 153 3.56 6.75 3.05
CA LEU A 153 3.58 7.83 4.02
C LEU A 153 2.79 9.05 3.57
N LEU A 154 2.97 9.49 2.31
CA LEU A 154 2.20 10.63 1.78
C LEU A 154 0.70 10.35 1.83
N MET A 155 0.31 9.10 1.53
CA MET A 155 -1.07 8.67 1.57
C MET A 155 -1.63 8.65 3.01
N ALA A 156 -0.89 8.06 3.94
CA ALA A 156 -1.24 7.99 5.36
C ALA A 156 -1.27 9.36 6.06
N ASP A 157 -0.44 10.31 5.60
CA ASP A 157 -0.40 11.70 6.09
C ASP A 157 -1.51 12.59 5.46
N GLY A 158 -2.46 11.99 4.73
CA GLY A 158 -3.65 12.66 4.20
C GLY A 158 -3.37 13.58 3.01
N HIS A 159 -2.29 13.38 2.25
CA HIS A 159 -2.02 14.21 1.05
C HIS A 159 -3.13 14.06 0.00
N PHE A 160 -3.60 12.83 -0.23
CA PHE A 160 -4.70 12.61 -1.16
C PHE A 160 -6.00 13.23 -0.66
N SER A 161 -6.29 13.13 0.64
CA SER A 161 -7.47 13.73 1.26
C SER A 161 -7.51 15.25 1.08
N ARG A 162 -6.36 15.93 1.28
CA ARG A 162 -6.21 17.36 0.98
C ARG A 162 -6.46 17.68 -0.50
N ARG A 163 -5.97 16.83 -1.41
CA ARG A 163 -6.21 16.97 -2.85
C ARG A 163 -7.69 16.79 -3.20
N LEU A 164 -8.36 15.81 -2.59
CA LEU A 164 -9.78 15.59 -2.77
C LEU A 164 -10.60 16.79 -2.28
N ASP A 165 -10.23 17.39 -1.15
CA ASP A 165 -10.90 18.61 -0.65
C ASP A 165 -10.70 19.82 -1.58
N GLU A 166 -9.53 19.95 -2.19
CA GLU A 166 -9.29 20.96 -3.22
C GLU A 166 -10.18 20.74 -4.46
N TRP A 167 -10.19 19.51 -4.98
CA TRP A 167 -11.04 19.14 -6.11
C TRP A 167 -12.52 19.32 -5.81
N ARG A 168 -12.96 18.95 -4.59
CA ARG A 168 -14.32 19.16 -4.11
C ARG A 168 -14.71 20.62 -4.14
N SER A 169 -13.83 21.48 -3.65
CA SER A 169 -14.06 22.92 -3.62
C SER A 169 -14.21 23.50 -5.04
N ARG A 170 -13.35 23.07 -5.97
CA ARG A 170 -13.40 23.50 -7.38
C ARG A 170 -14.65 22.99 -8.09
N LEU A 171 -15.05 21.74 -7.84
CA LEU A 171 -16.25 21.14 -8.42
C LEU A 171 -17.53 21.84 -7.92
N LEU A 172 -17.57 22.21 -6.64
CA LEU A 172 -18.67 23.00 -6.06
C LEU A 172 -18.74 24.40 -6.68
N ILE A 173 -17.61 25.05 -6.92
CA ILE A 173 -17.56 26.36 -7.60
C ILE A 173 -18.13 26.23 -9.02
N CYS A 174 -17.71 25.22 -9.80
CA CYS A 174 -18.27 24.99 -11.14
C CYS A 174 -19.78 24.75 -11.09
N SER A 175 -20.24 23.97 -10.11
CA SER A 175 -21.68 23.70 -9.93
C SER A 175 -22.48 24.98 -9.63
N ALA A 176 -21.94 25.85 -8.78
CA ALA A 176 -22.58 27.12 -8.44
C ALA A 176 -22.60 28.11 -9.62
N GLN A 177 -21.55 28.08 -10.46
CA GLN A 177 -21.50 28.88 -11.68
C GLN A 177 -22.58 28.44 -12.68
N VAL A 178 -22.75 27.13 -12.90
CA VAL A 178 -23.82 26.60 -13.77
C VAL A 178 -25.20 26.98 -13.24
N GLU A 179 -25.45 26.81 -11.93
CA GLU A 179 -26.73 27.20 -11.32
C GLU A 179 -27.02 28.69 -11.54
N SER A 180 -26.01 29.54 -11.34
CA SER A 180 -26.14 30.97 -11.60
C SER A 180 -26.45 31.26 -13.08
N LEU A 181 -25.83 30.56 -14.02
CA LEU A 181 -26.10 30.76 -15.45
C LEU A 181 -27.52 30.32 -15.82
N LEU A 182 -28.02 29.24 -15.24
CA LEU A 182 -29.40 28.78 -15.43
C LEU A 182 -30.41 29.80 -14.89
N ASP A 183 -30.21 30.31 -13.67
CA ASP A 183 -31.13 31.25 -13.02
C ASP A 183 -31.23 32.61 -13.73
N PHE A 184 -30.16 33.07 -14.39
CA PHE A 184 -30.10 34.38 -15.06
C PHE A 184 -30.20 34.32 -16.60
N SER A 185 -30.37 33.13 -17.19
CA SER A 185 -30.48 32.95 -18.66
C SER A 185 -31.72 33.62 -19.30
N ASP A 186 -32.72 33.99 -18.49
CA ASP A 186 -33.93 34.69 -18.93
C ASP A 186 -33.85 36.24 -18.79
N GLU A 187 -32.76 36.78 -18.23
CA GLU A 187 -32.56 38.22 -18.03
C GLU A 187 -31.58 38.79 -19.08
N ASP A 188 -32.13 39.34 -20.18
CA ASP A 188 -31.51 39.86 -21.42
C ASP A 188 -30.30 40.85 -21.33
N ASP A 189 -29.60 41.03 -20.20
CA ASP A 189 -28.66 42.16 -19.99
C ASP A 189 -27.24 41.81 -19.47
N VAL A 190 -26.78 40.55 -19.52
CA VAL A 190 -25.37 40.21 -19.19
C VAL A 190 -24.62 39.72 -20.44
N PRO A 191 -23.38 40.20 -20.73
CA PRO A 191 -22.58 39.63 -21.81
C PRO A 191 -22.19 38.18 -21.48
N GLU A 192 -23.00 37.21 -21.92
CA GLU A 192 -22.90 35.76 -21.64
C GLU A 192 -21.54 35.14 -22.02
N SER A 193 -20.86 35.72 -23.01
CA SER A 193 -19.65 35.13 -23.64
C SER A 193 -18.44 34.89 -22.72
N GLY A 194 -18.36 35.53 -21.54
CA GLY A 194 -17.19 35.38 -20.65
C GLY A 194 -17.34 34.29 -19.57
N ALA A 195 -18.57 34.04 -19.13
CA ALA A 195 -18.83 33.13 -18.01
C ALA A 195 -18.78 31.65 -18.44
N ASP A 196 -19.29 31.33 -19.63
CA ASP A 196 -19.22 29.99 -20.21
C ASP A 196 -17.77 29.55 -20.45
N VAL A 197 -16.95 30.47 -20.96
CA VAL A 197 -15.51 30.21 -21.19
C VAL A 197 -14.79 29.97 -19.87
N ALA A 198 -15.05 30.80 -18.85
CA ALA A 198 -14.44 30.64 -17.54
C ALA A 198 -14.83 29.32 -16.85
N LEU A 199 -16.08 28.89 -17.00
CA LEU A 199 -16.56 27.60 -16.50
C LEU A 199 -15.87 26.44 -17.24
N ALA A 200 -15.82 26.47 -18.57
CA ALA A 200 -15.15 25.45 -19.38
C ALA A 200 -13.66 25.34 -19.04
N GLU A 201 -12.97 26.47 -18.86
CA GLU A 201 -11.55 26.50 -18.42
C GLU A 201 -11.39 25.90 -17.01
N ALA A 202 -12.29 26.22 -16.08
CA ALA A 202 -12.23 25.68 -14.71
C ALA A 202 -12.44 24.16 -14.68
N MET A 203 -13.44 23.65 -15.42
CA MET A 203 -13.70 22.22 -15.57
C MET A 203 -12.52 21.52 -16.26
N GLY A 204 -11.99 22.10 -17.35
CA GLY A 204 -10.85 21.57 -18.08
C GLY A 204 -9.58 21.49 -17.24
N ALA A 205 -9.31 22.51 -16.42
CA ALA A 205 -8.19 22.50 -15.48
C ALA A 205 -8.36 21.45 -14.38
N LEU A 206 -9.56 21.31 -13.80
CA LEU A 206 -9.85 20.30 -12.79
C LEU A 206 -9.68 18.88 -13.35
N ARG A 207 -10.19 18.66 -14.56
CA ARG A 207 -9.99 17.41 -15.28
C ARG A 207 -8.52 17.13 -15.54
N ALA A 208 -7.75 18.12 -16.00
CA ALA A 208 -6.32 17.95 -16.29
C ALA A 208 -5.55 17.47 -15.05
N ASP A 209 -5.87 17.99 -13.86
CA ASP A 209 -5.26 17.54 -12.60
C ASP A 209 -5.61 16.09 -12.26
N MET A 210 -6.86 15.68 -12.51
CA MET A 210 -7.30 14.28 -12.30
C MET A 210 -6.60 13.32 -13.28
N ILE A 211 -6.49 13.69 -14.56
CA ILE A 211 -5.80 12.89 -15.58
C ILE A 211 -4.30 12.78 -15.26
N ALA A 212 -3.66 13.87 -14.82
CA ALA A 212 -2.27 13.83 -14.38
C ALA A 212 -2.06 12.86 -13.20
N GLN A 213 -3.00 12.83 -12.25
CA GLN A 213 -2.97 11.87 -11.14
C GLN A 213 -3.19 10.42 -11.60
N LEU A 214 -4.08 10.18 -12.57
CA LEU A 214 -4.35 8.85 -13.11
C LEU A 214 -3.21 8.27 -13.96
N ALA A 215 -2.38 9.15 -14.54
CA ALA A 215 -1.19 8.79 -15.29
C ALA A 215 -0.06 8.27 -14.38
N ALA A 216 -0.10 8.57 -13.08
CA ALA A 216 0.85 8.01 -12.12
C ALA A 216 0.61 6.49 -11.93
N PRO A 217 1.67 5.72 -11.67
CA PRO A 217 1.56 4.29 -11.34
C PRO A 217 0.65 4.05 -10.12
N SER A 218 -0.09 2.94 -10.15
CA SER A 218 -1.01 2.58 -9.06
C SER A 218 -0.26 2.04 -7.84
N ALA A 219 -0.95 2.03 -6.69
CA ALA A 219 -0.42 1.49 -5.44
C ALA A 219 -0.11 0.00 -5.56
N GLU A 220 -0.94 -0.77 -6.28
CA GLU A 220 -0.72 -2.19 -6.55
C GLU A 220 0.54 -2.41 -7.39
N ARG A 221 0.77 -1.59 -8.43
CA ARG A 221 2.00 -1.69 -9.22
C ARG A 221 3.26 -1.44 -8.38
N LEU A 222 3.19 -0.49 -7.45
CA LEU A 222 4.31 -0.26 -6.51
C LEU A 222 4.50 -1.44 -5.57
N ARG A 223 3.41 -2.05 -5.08
CA ARG A 223 3.43 -3.17 -4.15
C ARG A 223 3.94 -4.45 -4.80
N ASP A 224 3.39 -4.81 -5.94
CA ASP A 224 3.72 -6.05 -6.66
C ASP A 224 5.13 -5.99 -7.27
N GLY A 225 5.65 -4.78 -7.49
CA GLY A 225 6.99 -4.53 -8.00
C GLY A 225 7.05 -4.58 -9.52
N ILE A 226 8.19 -4.12 -10.06
CA ILE A 226 8.44 -4.07 -11.50
C ILE A 226 8.89 -5.44 -11.99
N HIS A 227 8.23 -5.97 -13.02
CA HIS A 227 8.59 -7.27 -13.59
C HIS A 227 9.86 -7.15 -14.44
N LEU A 228 10.96 -7.71 -13.93
CA LEU A 228 12.27 -7.75 -14.60
C LEU A 228 12.54 -9.16 -15.13
N VAL A 229 12.40 -9.35 -16.44
CA VAL A 229 12.54 -10.68 -17.05
C VAL A 229 13.91 -10.85 -17.68
N LEU A 230 14.58 -11.95 -17.34
CA LEU A 230 15.83 -12.37 -17.95
C LEU A 230 15.53 -13.41 -19.04
N ALA A 231 15.79 -13.05 -20.30
CA ALA A 231 15.52 -13.89 -21.45
C ALA A 231 16.74 -14.04 -22.37
N GLY A 232 16.76 -15.12 -23.14
CA GLY A 232 17.86 -15.43 -24.04
C GLY A 232 18.05 -16.93 -24.22
N PRO A 233 18.94 -17.35 -25.12
CA PRO A 233 19.17 -18.76 -25.44
C PRO A 233 19.66 -19.57 -24.21
N PRO A 234 19.56 -20.91 -24.25
CA PRO A 234 20.14 -21.78 -23.23
C PRO A 234 21.62 -21.45 -22.98
N ASN A 235 22.08 -21.57 -21.73
CA ASN A 235 23.46 -21.31 -21.32
C ASN A 235 23.99 -19.86 -21.49
N ALA A 236 23.14 -18.89 -21.81
CA ALA A 236 23.52 -17.47 -21.95
C ALA A 236 23.96 -16.79 -20.64
N GLY A 237 23.83 -17.48 -19.49
CA GLY A 237 24.20 -16.93 -18.17
C GLY A 237 23.05 -16.27 -17.40
N LYS A 238 21.79 -16.53 -17.78
CA LYS A 238 20.58 -15.97 -17.13
C LYS A 238 20.51 -16.26 -15.64
N SER A 239 20.58 -17.53 -15.23
CA SER A 239 20.49 -17.91 -13.82
C SER A 239 21.67 -17.39 -12.99
N THR A 240 22.85 -17.29 -13.60
CA THR A 240 24.02 -16.66 -12.95
C THR A 240 23.77 -15.17 -12.72
N LEU A 241 23.21 -14.46 -13.70
CA LEU A 241 22.87 -13.05 -13.58
C LEU A 241 21.74 -12.82 -12.57
N LEU A 242 20.70 -13.65 -12.58
CA LEU A 242 19.61 -13.60 -11.61
C LEU A 242 20.16 -13.74 -10.18
N ASN A 243 20.99 -14.76 -9.93
CA ASN A 243 21.60 -14.95 -8.62
C ASN A 243 22.53 -13.80 -8.22
N ALA A 244 23.25 -13.21 -9.18
CA ALA A 244 24.10 -12.06 -8.91
C ALA A 244 23.28 -10.81 -8.54
N LEU A 245 22.14 -10.57 -9.20
CA LEU A 245 21.23 -9.48 -8.87
C LEU A 245 20.54 -9.72 -7.51
N ALA A 246 20.06 -10.94 -7.27
CA ALA A 246 19.43 -11.32 -6.01
C ALA A 246 20.41 -11.40 -4.82
N GLY A 247 21.70 -11.63 -5.07
CA GLY A 247 22.73 -11.73 -4.03
C GLY A 247 23.43 -10.40 -3.70
N ARG A 248 23.35 -9.40 -4.59
CA ARG A 248 23.91 -8.05 -4.34
C ARG A 248 22.99 -7.17 -3.50
N GLU A 249 21.70 -7.46 -3.50
CA GLU A 249 20.67 -6.68 -2.85
C GLU A 249 19.80 -7.57 -1.96
N ALA A 250 19.11 -6.99 -0.98
CA ALA A 250 18.28 -7.78 -0.08
C ALA A 250 17.15 -8.46 -0.89
N ALA A 251 17.20 -9.79 -0.99
CA ALA A 251 16.03 -10.58 -1.33
C ALA A 251 14.93 -10.18 -0.35
N ILE A 252 13.82 -9.69 -0.89
CA ILE A 252 12.72 -9.25 -0.06
C ILE A 252 12.10 -10.51 0.53
N VAL A 253 12.21 -10.66 1.86
CA VAL A 253 11.66 -11.83 2.56
C VAL A 253 10.15 -11.63 2.65
N SER A 254 9.43 -12.14 1.65
CA SER A 254 7.98 -12.21 1.71
C SER A 254 7.57 -13.32 2.68
N ASP A 255 6.80 -12.97 3.72
CA ASP A 255 6.20 -13.88 4.69
C ASP A 255 4.99 -14.68 4.15
N ILE A 256 4.75 -14.68 2.82
CA ILE A 256 3.71 -15.50 2.23
C ILE A 256 4.10 -16.98 2.38
N ALA A 257 3.51 -17.61 3.40
CA ALA A 257 3.58 -19.05 3.63
C ALA A 257 3.04 -19.79 2.39
N GLY A 258 3.94 -20.18 1.47
CA GLY A 258 3.54 -20.99 0.32
C GLY A 258 4.52 -21.14 -0.85
N THR A 259 5.54 -20.30 -1.05
CA THR A 259 6.25 -20.26 -2.35
C THR A 259 7.59 -21.00 -2.42
N THR A 260 7.91 -21.90 -1.47
CA THR A 260 9.09 -22.77 -1.59
C THR A 260 8.95 -23.87 -2.67
N ARG A 261 7.97 -23.75 -3.57
CA ARG A 261 7.78 -24.63 -4.72
C ARG A 261 7.81 -23.93 -6.10
N ASP A 262 7.79 -22.59 -6.15
CA ASP A 262 7.82 -21.84 -7.41
C ASP A 262 9.19 -21.13 -7.56
N ARG A 263 10.20 -21.88 -8.02
CA ARG A 263 11.62 -21.44 -8.14
C ARG A 263 11.87 -20.34 -9.19
N ILE A 264 10.85 -19.65 -9.67
CA ILE A 264 10.91 -18.94 -10.95
C ILE A 264 10.82 -17.40 -10.81
N GLU A 265 10.26 -16.92 -9.71
CA GLU A 265 10.16 -15.49 -9.41
C GLU A 265 10.92 -15.16 -8.13
N VAL A 266 11.80 -14.16 -8.18
CA VAL A 266 12.61 -13.74 -7.04
C VAL A 266 12.37 -12.26 -6.77
N PRO A 267 11.69 -11.91 -5.66
CA PRO A 267 11.49 -10.53 -5.28
C PRO A 267 12.80 -9.93 -4.74
N VAL A 268 13.19 -8.76 -5.26
CA VAL A 268 14.41 -8.05 -4.86
C VAL A 268 14.15 -6.55 -4.76
N SER A 269 14.95 -5.85 -3.97
CA SER A 269 14.96 -4.38 -3.92
C SER A 269 16.22 -3.86 -4.60
N LEU A 270 16.12 -3.23 -5.78
CA LEU A 270 17.28 -2.57 -6.40
C LEU A 270 17.13 -1.07 -6.25
N GLY A 271 18.12 -0.38 -5.69
CA GLY A 271 18.08 1.08 -5.53
C GLY A 271 16.86 1.60 -4.75
N GLY A 272 16.30 0.79 -3.85
CA GLY A 272 15.09 1.12 -3.08
C GLY A 272 13.77 0.95 -3.84
N ILE A 273 13.78 0.24 -4.97
CA ILE A 273 12.63 -0.06 -5.84
C ILE A 273 12.38 -1.56 -5.83
N ALA A 274 11.12 -1.99 -5.70
CA ALA A 274 10.73 -3.39 -5.73
C ALA A 274 10.75 -3.93 -7.17
N PHE A 275 11.41 -5.07 -7.36
CA PHE A 275 11.39 -5.83 -8.61
C PHE A 275 11.03 -7.28 -8.35
N VAL A 276 10.39 -7.91 -9.32
CA VAL A 276 10.20 -9.36 -9.38
C VAL A 276 11.02 -9.90 -10.56
N LEU A 277 12.08 -10.64 -10.25
CA LEU A 277 12.98 -11.21 -11.26
C LEU A 277 12.45 -12.56 -11.73
N THR A 278 12.31 -12.73 -13.04
CA THR A 278 11.89 -14.00 -13.64
C THR A 278 12.95 -14.55 -14.58
N ASP A 279 13.39 -15.80 -14.38
CA ASP A 279 14.28 -16.50 -15.33
C ASP A 279 13.48 -17.38 -16.29
N THR A 280 13.53 -17.03 -17.59
CA THR A 280 12.81 -17.80 -18.61
C THR A 280 13.41 -19.18 -18.88
N ALA A 281 14.66 -19.45 -18.49
CA ALA A 281 15.20 -20.82 -18.55
C ALA A 281 14.55 -21.73 -17.51
N GLY A 282 14.30 -21.21 -16.31
CA GLY A 282 13.57 -21.95 -15.26
C GLY A 282 12.16 -22.34 -15.70
N LEU A 283 11.47 -21.47 -16.45
CA LEU A 283 10.15 -21.75 -17.05
C LEU A 283 10.18 -22.87 -18.11
N ALA A 284 11.33 -23.08 -18.76
CA ALA A 284 11.49 -24.07 -19.83
C ALA A 284 11.99 -25.43 -19.34
N GLU A 285 12.74 -25.47 -18.23
CA GLU A 285 13.35 -26.70 -17.69
C GLU A 285 12.41 -27.58 -16.85
N ASP A 286 11.29 -27.05 -16.34
CA ASP A 286 10.30 -27.77 -15.50
C ASP A 286 9.47 -28.85 -16.25
N SER A 287 9.93 -29.33 -17.39
CA SER A 287 9.17 -30.19 -18.30
C SER A 287 9.94 -31.40 -18.82
N LYS A 288 9.40 -32.60 -18.65
CA LYS A 288 9.71 -33.76 -19.50
C LYS A 288 8.45 -34.21 -20.24
N ASP A 289 8.46 -34.01 -21.56
CA ASP A 289 7.67 -34.68 -22.61
C ASP A 289 6.20 -34.31 -22.91
N HIS A 290 5.55 -33.36 -22.21
CA HIS A 290 4.35 -32.65 -22.74
C HIS A 290 4.25 -31.18 -22.26
N VAL A 291 5.13 -30.78 -21.35
CA VAL A 291 5.13 -29.45 -20.70
C VAL A 291 6.05 -28.46 -21.44
N GLU A 292 6.76 -28.89 -22.50
CA GLU A 292 7.77 -28.08 -23.22
C GLU A 292 7.12 -26.96 -24.04
N LEU A 293 5.97 -27.25 -24.70
CA LEU A 293 5.16 -26.23 -25.37
C LEU A 293 4.55 -25.23 -24.37
N ILE A 294 4.19 -25.70 -23.17
CA ILE A 294 3.68 -24.86 -22.08
C ILE A 294 4.80 -23.99 -21.51
N GLY A 295 6.01 -24.52 -21.37
CA GLY A 295 7.20 -23.79 -20.90
C GLY A 295 7.65 -22.70 -21.87
N ILE A 296 7.65 -22.98 -23.18
CA ILE A 296 7.89 -21.97 -24.23
C ILE A 296 6.78 -20.91 -24.21
N GLY A 297 5.52 -21.32 -24.06
CA GLY A 297 4.38 -20.40 -23.93
C GLY A 297 4.52 -19.48 -22.72
N ARG A 298 4.89 -20.02 -21.56
CA ARG A 298 5.13 -19.24 -20.32
C ARG A 298 6.31 -18.30 -20.44
N ALA A 299 7.43 -18.74 -21.02
CA ALA A 299 8.58 -17.87 -21.27
C ALA A 299 8.21 -16.69 -22.18
N ARG A 300 7.44 -16.96 -23.25
CA ARG A 300 6.95 -15.92 -24.16
C ARG A 300 6.00 -14.96 -23.45
N GLN A 301 5.05 -15.48 -22.67
CA GLN A 301 4.12 -14.68 -21.89
C GLN A 301 4.87 -13.79 -20.89
N ALA A 302 5.86 -14.31 -20.18
CA ALA A 302 6.68 -13.53 -19.26
C ALA A 302 7.40 -12.38 -19.99
N MET A 303 7.96 -12.64 -21.18
CA MET A 303 8.62 -11.60 -21.98
C MET A 303 7.65 -10.53 -22.51
N GLU A 304 6.42 -10.92 -22.84
CA GLU A 304 5.36 -10.00 -23.28
C GLU A 304 4.86 -9.13 -22.11
N HIS A 305 4.76 -9.68 -20.90
CA HIS A 305 4.30 -8.95 -19.71
C HIS A 305 5.43 -8.26 -18.93
N ALA A 306 6.69 -8.42 -19.35
CA ALA A 306 7.82 -7.80 -18.69
C ALA A 306 7.73 -6.28 -18.77
N ASP A 307 7.88 -5.59 -17.64
CA ASP A 307 8.09 -4.14 -17.64
C ASP A 307 9.50 -3.84 -18.20
N ILE A 308 10.50 -4.62 -17.78
CA ILE A 308 11.87 -4.52 -18.27
C ILE A 308 12.35 -5.91 -18.73
N LEU A 309 12.81 -5.99 -19.98
CA LEU A 309 13.42 -7.20 -20.53
C LEU A 309 14.95 -7.06 -20.59
N LEU A 310 15.66 -7.97 -19.91
CA LEU A 310 17.10 -8.19 -20.10
C LEU A 310 17.30 -9.31 -21.11
N TRP A 311 17.81 -8.98 -22.29
CA TRP A 311 18.06 -9.93 -23.37
C TRP A 311 19.54 -10.34 -23.40
N LEU A 312 19.83 -11.61 -23.11
CA LEU A 312 21.19 -12.17 -23.08
C LEU A 312 21.58 -12.88 -24.39
N GLY A 313 20.75 -12.81 -25.43
CA GLY A 313 21.01 -13.38 -26.76
C GLY A 313 21.70 -12.41 -27.72
N GLY A 314 21.79 -12.79 -29.00
CA GLY A 314 22.28 -11.89 -30.04
C GLY A 314 21.38 -10.65 -30.18
N PRO A 315 21.92 -9.42 -30.27
CA PRO A 315 21.09 -8.21 -30.40
C PRO A 315 20.14 -8.23 -31.60
N SER A 316 20.54 -8.87 -32.71
CA SER A 316 19.70 -9.06 -33.90
C SER A 316 18.52 -10.02 -33.71
N GLU A 317 18.54 -10.83 -32.66
CA GLU A 317 17.49 -11.80 -32.31
C GLU A 317 16.61 -11.29 -31.17
N CYS A 318 16.81 -10.04 -30.74
CA CYS A 318 16.06 -9.46 -29.64
C CYS A 318 14.59 -9.28 -30.03
N PRO A 319 13.64 -9.82 -29.25
CA PRO A 319 12.21 -9.79 -29.61
C PRO A 319 11.54 -8.45 -29.31
N ARG A 320 12.22 -7.56 -28.55
CA ARG A 320 11.70 -6.29 -28.08
C ARG A 320 12.72 -5.19 -28.33
N ALA A 321 12.33 -4.15 -29.07
CA ALA A 321 13.20 -3.02 -29.38
C ALA A 321 13.59 -2.21 -28.13
N ASP A 322 12.77 -2.28 -27.09
CA ASP A 322 12.98 -1.61 -25.80
C ASP A 322 13.74 -2.47 -24.79
N ALA A 323 14.26 -3.65 -25.15
CA ALA A 323 15.04 -4.49 -24.22
C ALA A 323 16.41 -3.88 -23.88
N ILE A 324 17.04 -4.35 -22.80
CA ILE A 324 18.48 -4.13 -22.55
C ILE A 324 19.21 -5.34 -23.11
N CYS A 325 20.00 -5.15 -24.16
CA CYS A 325 20.84 -6.21 -24.73
C CYS A 325 22.12 -6.37 -23.90
N VAL A 326 22.21 -7.49 -23.18
CA VAL A 326 23.29 -7.80 -22.24
C VAL A 326 24.23 -8.87 -22.81
N ALA A 327 25.46 -8.48 -23.10
CA ALA A 327 26.55 -9.39 -23.40
C ALA A 327 27.17 -9.93 -22.10
N ALA A 328 26.60 -11.02 -21.59
CA ALA A 328 27.06 -11.67 -20.36
C ALA A 328 28.35 -12.48 -20.55
N GLN A 329 28.87 -13.05 -19.45
CA GLN A 329 30.02 -13.98 -19.41
C GLN A 329 31.35 -13.39 -19.92
N LYS A 330 31.58 -12.09 -19.72
CA LYS A 330 32.80 -11.38 -20.12
C LYS A 330 34.10 -11.97 -19.56
N ASP A 331 34.03 -12.75 -18.49
CA ASP A 331 35.13 -13.47 -17.85
C ASP A 331 35.62 -14.69 -18.63
N ARG A 332 34.89 -15.18 -19.65
CA ARG A 332 35.28 -16.38 -20.40
C ARG A 332 36.42 -16.12 -21.39
N SER A 333 37.35 -17.07 -21.45
CA SER A 333 38.39 -17.10 -22.50
C SER A 333 37.77 -17.13 -23.89
N GLY A 334 38.23 -16.24 -24.78
CA GLY A 334 37.70 -16.13 -26.15
C GLY A 334 36.40 -15.36 -26.28
N TRP A 335 35.93 -14.71 -25.20
CA TRP A 335 34.78 -13.83 -25.24
C TRP A 335 35.05 -12.61 -26.14
N SER A 336 34.04 -12.22 -26.91
CA SER A 336 34.04 -10.98 -27.68
C SER A 336 32.69 -10.30 -27.52
N ARG A 337 32.69 -8.96 -27.49
CA ARG A 337 31.44 -8.19 -27.36
C ARG A 337 30.64 -8.33 -28.67
N PRO A 338 29.40 -8.85 -28.63
CA PRO A 338 28.51 -8.82 -29.78
C PRO A 338 28.26 -7.38 -30.22
N VAL A 339 28.30 -7.15 -31.55
CA VAL A 339 27.96 -5.85 -32.13
C VAL A 339 26.50 -5.54 -31.81
N GLY A 340 26.24 -4.34 -31.26
CA GLY A 340 24.89 -3.90 -30.88
C GLY A 340 24.46 -4.29 -29.46
N ALA A 341 25.32 -4.91 -28.64
CA ALA A 341 25.01 -5.10 -27.22
C ALA A 341 25.15 -3.77 -26.45
N ASP A 342 24.18 -3.43 -25.61
CA ASP A 342 24.17 -2.21 -24.79
C ASP A 342 25.22 -2.30 -23.67
N ILE A 343 25.22 -3.43 -22.96
CA ILE A 343 26.05 -3.65 -21.77
C ILE A 343 26.82 -4.95 -21.91
N ALA A 344 28.11 -4.94 -21.59
CA ALA A 344 28.92 -6.15 -21.50
C ALA A 344 29.39 -6.34 -20.05
N LEU A 345 29.11 -7.50 -19.45
CA LEU A 345 29.32 -7.74 -18.02
C LEU A 345 29.76 -9.16 -17.69
N SER A 346 30.24 -9.32 -16.47
CA SER A 346 30.47 -10.64 -15.86
C SER A 346 29.76 -10.70 -14.51
N ALA A 347 28.70 -11.50 -14.44
CA ALA A 347 27.96 -11.76 -13.20
C ALA A 347 28.82 -12.54 -12.16
N VAL A 348 29.85 -13.27 -12.61
CA VAL A 348 30.75 -14.04 -11.75
C VAL A 348 31.77 -13.15 -11.05
N THR A 349 32.40 -12.24 -11.80
CA THR A 349 33.42 -11.32 -11.25
C THR A 349 32.81 -10.05 -10.67
N GLY A 350 31.58 -9.72 -11.08
CA GLY A 350 30.90 -8.48 -10.72
C GLY A 350 31.22 -7.29 -11.62
N GLU A 351 32.01 -7.48 -12.68
CA GLU A 351 32.37 -6.42 -13.63
C GLU A 351 31.13 -5.88 -14.37
N ASN A 352 30.97 -4.55 -14.39
CA ASN A 352 29.87 -3.79 -15.03
C ASN A 352 28.45 -4.14 -14.55
N MET A 353 28.33 -4.81 -13.40
CA MET A 353 27.04 -5.10 -12.78
C MET A 353 26.38 -3.85 -12.19
N ASP A 354 27.17 -2.88 -11.73
CA ASP A 354 26.74 -1.53 -11.36
C ASP A 354 26.11 -0.78 -12.55
N VAL A 355 26.78 -0.82 -13.72
CA VAL A 355 26.26 -0.22 -14.96
C VAL A 355 24.93 -0.85 -15.37
N LEU A 356 24.78 -2.17 -15.20
CA LEU A 356 23.50 -2.85 -15.44
C LEU A 356 22.42 -2.35 -14.47
N VAL A 357 22.73 -2.28 -13.18
CA VAL A 357 21.78 -1.80 -12.17
C VAL A 357 21.34 -0.37 -12.48
N ASP A 358 22.26 0.54 -12.80
CA ASP A 358 21.92 1.92 -13.17
C ASP A 358 21.00 1.98 -14.40
N ALA A 359 21.24 1.13 -15.41
CA ALA A 359 20.38 1.06 -16.59
C ALA A 359 18.97 0.53 -16.27
N ILE A 360 18.87 -0.46 -15.37
CA ILE A 360 17.58 -0.97 -14.88
C ILE A 360 16.84 0.12 -14.11
N LEU A 361 17.51 0.80 -13.18
CA LEU A 361 16.93 1.87 -12.36
C LEU A 361 16.47 3.05 -13.22
N ALA A 362 17.23 3.41 -14.24
CA ALA A 362 16.85 4.47 -15.17
C ALA A 362 15.54 4.16 -15.92
N ARG A 363 15.32 2.89 -16.31
CA ARG A 363 14.06 2.47 -16.93
C ARG A 363 12.93 2.32 -15.92
N ALA A 364 13.24 1.91 -14.70
CA ALA A 364 12.27 1.75 -13.62
C ALA A 364 11.57 3.07 -13.25
N GLN A 365 12.21 4.22 -13.46
CA GLN A 365 11.61 5.54 -13.19
C GLN A 365 10.28 5.78 -13.93
N ALA A 366 10.07 5.15 -15.10
CA ALA A 366 8.80 5.25 -15.83
C ALA A 366 7.64 4.53 -15.13
N TYR A 367 7.92 3.64 -14.18
CA TYR A 367 6.96 2.78 -13.50
C TYR A 367 6.74 3.17 -12.03
N ILE A 368 7.33 4.28 -11.58
CA ILE A 368 7.26 4.75 -10.21
C ILE A 368 6.66 6.16 -10.20
N PRO A 369 5.83 6.53 -9.21
CA PRO A 369 5.38 7.90 -9.07
C PRO A 369 6.56 8.86 -8.92
N GLY A 370 6.46 10.02 -9.56
CA GLY A 370 7.46 11.08 -9.41
C GLY A 370 7.60 11.55 -7.96
N GLU A 371 8.64 12.32 -7.67
CA GLU A 371 8.86 12.85 -6.33
C GLU A 371 7.65 13.64 -5.81
N GLY A 372 7.17 13.28 -4.61
CA GLY A 372 6.02 13.92 -3.98
C GLY A 372 4.65 13.45 -4.48
N ALA A 373 4.61 12.51 -5.42
CA ALA A 373 3.37 11.86 -5.84
C ALA A 373 3.05 10.67 -4.92
N PHE A 374 1.77 10.52 -4.61
CA PHE A 374 1.21 9.33 -3.97
C PHE A 374 0.59 8.43 -5.05
N ALA A 375 0.61 7.12 -4.79
CA ALA A 375 0.04 6.13 -5.68
C ALA A 375 -1.40 5.84 -5.26
N LEU A 376 -2.33 5.88 -6.21
CA LEU A 376 -3.73 5.58 -5.95
C LEU A 376 -3.99 4.08 -6.08
N HIS A 377 -4.80 3.54 -5.18
CA HIS A 377 -5.37 2.19 -5.29
C HIS A 377 -6.37 2.13 -6.45
N GLN A 378 -6.62 0.95 -7.02
CA GLN A 378 -7.53 0.79 -8.15
C GLN A 378 -8.92 1.38 -7.86
N ARG A 379 -9.45 1.17 -6.63
CA ARG A 379 -10.71 1.79 -6.17
C ARG A 379 -10.69 3.30 -6.32
N GLN A 380 -9.59 3.93 -5.90
CA GLN A 380 -9.46 5.38 -5.94
C GLN A 380 -9.32 5.85 -7.38
N ARG A 381 -8.54 5.14 -8.19
CA ARG A 381 -8.38 5.40 -9.62
C ARG A 381 -9.70 5.31 -10.36
N ASP A 382 -10.51 4.29 -10.11
CA ASP A 382 -11.82 4.12 -10.74
C ASP A 382 -12.75 5.31 -10.46
N ALA A 383 -12.75 5.80 -9.21
CA ALA A 383 -13.57 6.94 -8.86
C ALA A 383 -13.02 8.27 -9.42
N VAL A 384 -11.69 8.45 -9.46
CA VAL A 384 -11.06 9.61 -10.11
C VAL A 384 -11.30 9.59 -11.62
N ALA A 385 -11.24 8.42 -12.25
CA ALA A 385 -11.58 8.24 -13.66
C ALA A 385 -13.04 8.58 -13.94
N ALA A 386 -13.97 8.09 -13.10
CA ALA A 386 -15.38 8.44 -13.22
C ALA A 386 -15.61 9.96 -13.10
N MET A 387 -14.95 10.65 -12.17
CA MET A 387 -15.03 12.12 -12.08
C MET A 387 -14.48 12.81 -13.34
N ALA A 388 -13.32 12.35 -13.84
CA ALA A 388 -12.70 12.92 -15.03
C ALA A 388 -13.57 12.71 -16.28
N ASP A 389 -14.20 11.55 -16.43
CA ASP A 389 -15.11 11.22 -17.54
C ASP A 389 -16.35 12.12 -17.54
N GLU A 390 -16.94 12.37 -16.36
CA GLU A 390 -18.08 13.28 -16.25
C GLU A 390 -17.70 14.73 -16.56
N LEU A 391 -16.51 15.18 -16.13
CA LEU A 391 -15.98 16.50 -16.52
C LEU A 391 -15.67 16.57 -18.02
N ASP A 392 -15.18 15.50 -18.63
CA ASP A 392 -14.94 15.42 -20.07
C ASP A 392 -16.22 15.62 -20.87
N ARG A 393 -17.31 14.95 -20.46
CA ARG A 393 -18.63 15.10 -21.07
C ARG A 393 -19.18 16.51 -20.86
N ALA A 394 -19.05 17.06 -19.65
CA ALA A 394 -19.47 18.42 -19.34
C ALA A 394 -18.75 19.49 -20.18
N CYS A 395 -17.46 19.30 -20.50
CA CYS A 395 -16.67 20.28 -21.25
C CYS A 395 -17.07 20.41 -22.74
N VAL A 396 -17.71 19.40 -23.31
CA VAL A 396 -18.11 19.39 -24.74
C VAL A 396 -19.61 19.62 -24.93
N GLU A 397 -20.36 19.77 -23.83
CA GLU A 397 -21.80 19.93 -23.83
C GLU A 397 -22.18 21.42 -23.89
N ALA A 398 -23.25 21.71 -24.63
CA ALA A 398 -23.76 23.08 -24.80
C ALA A 398 -24.96 23.37 -23.89
N ASP A 399 -25.74 22.34 -23.54
CA ASP A 399 -26.90 22.51 -22.66
C ASP A 399 -26.47 22.55 -21.18
N LEU A 400 -26.65 23.71 -20.55
CA LEU A 400 -26.30 23.94 -19.15
C LEU A 400 -27.02 23.00 -18.16
N LEU A 401 -28.22 22.50 -18.48
CA LEU A 401 -28.90 21.51 -17.65
C LEU A 401 -28.16 20.16 -17.68
N ILE A 402 -27.64 19.77 -18.84
CA ILE A 402 -26.86 18.54 -18.99
C ILE A 402 -25.48 18.71 -18.31
N VAL A 403 -24.86 19.89 -18.44
CA VAL A 403 -23.62 20.22 -17.70
C VAL A 403 -23.85 20.11 -16.19
N ALA A 404 -24.95 20.66 -15.66
CA ALA A 404 -25.29 20.56 -14.24
C ALA A 404 -25.42 19.11 -13.76
N GLU A 405 -26.02 18.25 -14.59
CA GLU A 405 -26.17 16.82 -14.32
C GLU A 405 -24.82 16.10 -14.27
N HIS A 406 -23.92 16.35 -15.23
CA HIS A 406 -22.56 15.79 -15.19
C HIS A 406 -21.78 16.23 -13.94
N LEU A 407 -21.91 17.50 -13.53
CA LEU A 407 -21.31 17.98 -12.28
C LEU A 407 -21.93 17.31 -11.03
N ARG A 408 -23.22 16.97 -11.06
CA ARG A 408 -23.90 16.20 -10.00
C ARG A 408 -23.34 14.78 -9.92
N GLU A 409 -23.17 14.09 -11.04
CA GLU A 409 -22.61 12.74 -11.09
C GLU A 409 -21.13 12.71 -10.65
N ALA A 410 -20.33 13.71 -11.06
CA ALA A 410 -18.95 13.87 -10.60
C ALA A 410 -18.87 14.03 -9.08
N ARG A 411 -19.75 14.82 -8.46
CA ARG A 411 -19.82 14.96 -6.98
C ARG A 411 -20.22 13.64 -6.32
N GLY A 412 -21.16 12.90 -6.92
CA GLY A 412 -21.53 11.57 -6.43
C GLY A 412 -20.38 10.57 -6.46
N ALA A 413 -19.51 10.62 -7.48
CA ALA A 413 -18.29 9.82 -7.53
C ALA A 413 -17.29 10.22 -6.43
N MET A 414 -17.17 11.51 -6.14
CA MET A 414 -16.33 12.03 -5.05
C MET A 414 -16.81 11.60 -3.66
N ASP A 415 -18.12 11.61 -3.41
CA ASP A 415 -18.68 11.21 -2.11
C ASP A 415 -18.40 9.74 -1.78
N ARG A 416 -18.33 8.88 -2.81
CA ARG A 416 -17.89 7.48 -2.67
C ARG A 416 -16.43 7.35 -2.27
N LEU A 417 -15.54 8.24 -2.74
CA LEU A 417 -14.12 8.27 -2.37
C LEU A 417 -13.89 8.62 -0.90
N ILE A 418 -14.67 9.57 -0.38
CA ILE A 418 -14.56 10.08 1.00
C ILE A 418 -15.20 9.11 2.00
N GLY A 419 -15.91 8.08 1.51
CA GLY A 419 -16.53 7.07 2.36
C GLY A 419 -17.81 7.55 3.05
N ARG A 420 -18.50 8.56 2.48
CA ARG A 420 -19.78 9.07 3.01
C ARG A 420 -21.00 8.26 2.59
N ALA A 421 -20.87 7.34 1.62
CA ALA A 421 -21.95 6.50 1.13
C ALA A 421 -21.48 5.06 0.84
N GLY A 422 -22.21 4.06 1.36
CA GLY A 422 -22.20 2.67 0.86
C GLY A 422 -20.92 1.85 1.06
N VAL A 423 -20.22 2.00 2.19
CA VAL A 423 -18.85 1.47 2.37
C VAL A 423 -18.78 0.16 3.16
N GLU A 424 -19.85 -0.32 3.79
CA GLU A 424 -19.78 -1.40 4.80
C GLU A 424 -19.07 -2.69 4.30
N ASP A 425 -19.46 -3.23 3.15
CA ASP A 425 -18.83 -4.44 2.58
C ASP A 425 -17.35 -4.21 2.20
N MET A 426 -17.00 -2.98 1.83
CA MET A 426 -15.64 -2.61 1.47
C MET A 426 -14.75 -2.46 2.71
N LEU A 427 -15.27 -1.91 3.80
CA LEU A 427 -14.55 -1.79 5.07
C LEU A 427 -14.15 -3.16 5.60
N ASP A 428 -15.02 -4.17 5.48
CA ASP A 428 -14.72 -5.52 5.95
C ASP A 428 -13.59 -6.19 5.13
N ASN A 429 -13.54 -5.96 3.80
CA ASN A 429 -12.44 -6.46 2.96
C ASN A 429 -11.12 -5.70 3.22
N LEU A 430 -11.19 -4.38 3.41
CA LEU A 430 -10.03 -3.55 3.71
C LEU A 430 -9.42 -3.93 5.07
N PHE A 431 -10.23 -3.86 6.14
CA PHE A 431 -9.76 -4.11 7.50
C PHE A 431 -9.49 -5.59 7.78
N GLY A 432 -10.17 -6.51 7.09
CA GLY A 432 -9.90 -7.94 7.17
C GLY A 432 -8.49 -8.35 6.71
N ARG A 433 -7.81 -7.51 5.92
CA ARG A 433 -6.43 -7.73 5.45
C ARG A 433 -5.36 -7.25 6.44
N PHE A 434 -5.73 -6.47 7.45
CA PHE A 434 -4.78 -5.99 8.46
C PHE A 434 -4.41 -7.09 9.45
N CYS A 435 -3.23 -6.98 10.05
CA CYS A 435 -2.86 -7.88 11.15
C CYS A 435 -3.74 -7.64 12.40
N ILE A 436 -3.92 -8.68 13.20
CA ILE A 436 -4.54 -8.55 14.53
C ILE A 436 -3.66 -7.66 15.41
N GLY A 437 -4.27 -6.69 16.09
CA GLY A 437 -3.58 -5.75 16.98
C GLY A 437 -2.88 -4.59 16.30
N LYS A 438 -2.90 -4.52 14.96
CA LYS A 438 -2.52 -3.31 14.22
C LYS A 438 -3.76 -2.49 13.91
#